data_AF-A0A7C5MPC2-F1
#
_entry.id   AF-A0A7C5MPC2-F1
#
_cell.length_a   1.000
_cell.length_b   1.000
_cell.length_c   1.000
_cell.angle_alpha   90.00
_cell.angle_beta   90.00
_cell.angle_gamma   90.00
#
_symmetry.space_group_name_H-M   'P 1'
#
loop_
_entity.id
_entity.type
_entity.pdbx_description
1 polymer ?
#
loop_
_entity_poly.entity_id
_entity_poly.type
_entity_poly.pdbx_seq_one_letter_code
_entity_poly.pdbx_strand_id
1 'polypeptide(L)'
;MEAGRRSVEGRGKTVDDAILDALTKLGASREAVDIEVLSEGSRGVWGIGAEDARVRAALKGKPAAPPKPAAPPKPARAAAG
;
A
#
# COMPACT_ATOMS: atom_id res chain seq x y z
N MET A 1 -20.30 19.27 12.42
CA MET A 1 -20.03 17.82 12.44
C MET A 1 -18.64 17.60 11.86
N GLU A 2 -17.63 17.55 12.74
CA GLU A 2 -16.32 16.97 12.42
C GLU A 2 -16.51 15.49 12.04
N ALA A 3 -15.84 14.89 11.06
CA ALA A 3 -14.69 15.31 10.28
C ALA A 3 -14.81 14.77 8.85
N GLY A 4 -14.60 15.66 7.87
CA GLY A 4 -14.71 15.41 6.44
C GLY A 4 -13.60 14.55 5.82
N ARG A 5 -13.14 13.48 6.46
CA ARG A 5 -12.21 12.50 5.84
C ARG A 5 -12.49 11.10 6.38
N ARG A 6 -13.21 10.28 5.62
CA ARG A 6 -13.37 8.83 5.87
C ARG A 6 -12.02 8.15 5.61
N SER A 7 -11.18 8.07 6.64
CA SER A 7 -9.98 7.24 6.67
C SER A 7 -10.10 6.18 7.75
N VAL A 8 -9.75 4.94 7.42
CA VAL A 8 -9.74 3.79 8.34
C VAL A 8 -8.34 3.20 8.44
N GLU A 9 -8.04 2.60 9.59
CA GLU A 9 -6.78 1.91 9.83
C GLU A 9 -7.03 0.39 9.79
N GLY A 10 -6.19 -0.29 9.02
CA GLY A 10 -6.17 -1.74 8.88
C GLY A 10 -4.94 -2.34 9.53
N ARG A 11 -5.12 -3.49 10.16
CA ARG A 11 -4.04 -4.27 10.77
C ARG A 11 -4.22 -5.72 10.42
N GLY A 12 -3.12 -6.42 10.20
CA GLY A 12 -3.18 -7.84 9.88
C GLY A 12 -1.83 -8.51 10.04
N LYS A 13 -1.83 -9.83 9.81
CA LYS A 13 -0.61 -10.64 9.90
C LYS A 13 0.40 -10.31 8.81
N THR A 14 -0.05 -9.65 7.74
CA THR A 14 0.74 -9.26 6.56
C THR A 14 0.19 -7.98 5.96
N VAL A 15 0.97 -7.29 5.12
CA VAL A 15 0.51 -6.10 4.40
C VAL A 15 -0.81 -6.35 3.67
N ASP A 16 -0.93 -7.48 2.98
CA ASP A 16 -2.12 -7.84 2.22
C ASP A 16 -3.36 -7.97 3.13
N ASP A 17 -3.19 -8.63 4.27
CA ASP A 17 -4.21 -8.83 5.29
C ASP A 17 -4.68 -7.50 5.89
N ALA A 18 -3.73 -6.60 6.19
CA ALA A 18 -4.01 -5.26 6.69
C ALA A 18 -4.73 -4.39 5.64
N ILE A 19 -4.36 -4.52 4.36
CA ILE A 19 -5.04 -3.84 3.26
C ILE A 19 -6.47 -4.33 3.13
N LEU A 20 -6.70 -5.65 3.10
CA LEU A 20 -8.04 -6.23 2.99
C LEU A 20 -8.96 -5.77 4.13
N ASP A 21 -8.47 -5.74 5.37
CA ASP A 21 -9.22 -5.23 6.52
C ASP A 21 -9.60 -3.75 6.35
N ALA A 22 -8.65 -2.91 5.92
CA ALA A 22 -8.91 -1.49 5.67
C ALA A 22 -9.92 -1.27 4.52
N LEU A 23 -9.79 -2.01 3.42
CA LEU A 23 -10.72 -1.94 2.29
C LEU A 23 -12.14 -2.38 2.67
N THR A 24 -12.23 -3.47 3.44
CA THR A 24 -13.52 -4.02 3.91
C THR A 24 -14.24 -3.03 4.81
N LYS A 25 -13.52 -2.41 5.76
CA LYS A 25 -14.07 -1.36 6.65
C LYS A 25 -14.56 -0.14 5.89
N LEU A 26 -13.88 0.21 4.81
CA LEU A 26 -14.17 1.42 4.05
C LEU A 26 -15.21 1.17 2.94
N GLY A 27 -15.39 -0.08 2.51
CA GLY A 27 -16.34 -0.47 1.45
C GLY A 27 -15.96 0.06 0.07
N ALA A 28 -14.68 0.39 -0.13
CA ALA A 28 -14.16 0.94 -1.39
C ALA A 28 -12.97 0.12 -1.89
N SER A 29 -12.72 0.16 -3.19
CA SER A 29 -11.57 -0.50 -3.80
C SER A 29 -10.27 0.24 -3.48
N ARG A 30 -9.15 -0.50 -3.40
CA ARG A 30 -7.78 0.00 -3.16
C ARG A 30 -7.31 1.10 -4.11
N GLU A 31 -8.02 1.25 -5.21
CA GLU A 31 -7.75 2.16 -6.31
C GLU A 31 -8.38 3.54 -6.09
N ALA A 32 -9.45 3.59 -5.30
CA ALA A 32 -10.18 4.80 -4.92
C ALA A 32 -9.85 5.28 -3.49
N VAL A 33 -8.93 4.58 -2.82
CA VAL A 33 -8.41 4.93 -1.50
C VAL A 33 -6.89 5.06 -1.57
N ASP A 34 -6.37 5.95 -0.76
CA ASP A 34 -4.95 6.10 -0.51
C ASP A 34 -4.55 5.09 0.56
N ILE A 35 -3.67 4.15 0.22
CA ILE A 35 -3.12 3.17 1.15
C ILE A 35 -1.74 3.67 1.58
N GLU A 36 -1.61 4.00 2.85
CA GLU A 36 -0.33 4.35 3.48
C GLU A 36 0.12 3.18 4.36
N VAL A 37 1.24 2.55 4.00
CA VAL A 37 1.82 1.45 4.78
C VAL A 37 2.63 2.03 5.93
N LEU A 38 2.12 1.88 7.15
CA LEU A 38 2.78 2.34 8.38
C LEU A 38 3.83 1.32 8.86
N SER A 39 3.51 0.03 8.72
CA SER A 39 4.44 -1.06 8.96
C SER A 39 4.17 -2.18 7.98
N GLU A 40 5.21 -2.63 7.31
CA GLU A 40 5.15 -3.76 6.38
C GLU A 40 4.90 -5.10 7.08
N GLY A 41 5.13 -5.19 8.40
CA GLY A 41 4.94 -6.42 9.16
C GLY A 41 5.89 -7.53 8.69
N SER A 42 6.94 -7.77 9.45
CA SER A 42 7.91 -8.81 9.08
C SER A 42 7.41 -10.20 9.48
N ARG A 43 7.32 -11.09 8.49
CA ARG A 43 7.30 -12.53 8.74
C ARG A 43 8.68 -12.94 9.22
N GLY A 44 8.88 -12.93 10.54
CA GLY A 44 10.07 -13.51 11.15
C GLY A 44 10.31 -14.91 10.57
N VAL A 45 11.55 -15.17 10.14
CA VAL A 45 11.95 -16.34 9.35
C VAL A 45 11.67 -17.70 10.02
N TRP A 46 11.23 -17.75 11.28
CA TRP A 46 10.93 -18.99 12.01
C TRP A 46 9.70 -18.90 12.95
N GLY A 47 8.69 -18.09 12.63
CA GLY A 47 7.40 -18.14 13.35
C GLY A 47 7.42 -17.62 14.80
N ILE A 48 8.51 -16.99 15.24
CA ILE A 48 8.60 -16.34 16.55
C ILE A 48 8.78 -14.84 16.32
N GLY A 49 7.78 -14.06 16.67
CA GLY A 49 7.80 -12.59 16.50
C GLY A 49 7.36 -12.12 15.12
N ALA A 50 6.15 -12.51 14.69
CA ALA A 50 5.51 -11.83 13.57
C ALA A 50 5.11 -10.42 14.03
N GLU A 51 5.74 -9.40 13.46
CA GLU A 51 5.29 -8.03 13.68
C GLU A 51 4.04 -7.79 12.83
N ASP A 52 2.98 -7.26 13.44
CA ASP A 52 1.75 -7.00 12.71
C ASP A 52 1.95 -5.90 11.68
N ALA A 53 1.50 -6.17 10.45
CA ALA A 53 1.43 -5.15 9.43
C ALA A 53 0.33 -4.14 9.76
N ARG A 54 0.60 -2.87 9.48
CA ARG A 54 -0.33 -1.76 9.72
C ARG A 54 -0.39 -0.88 8.49
N VAL A 55 -1.60 -0.58 8.06
CA VAL A 55 -1.86 0.30 6.92
C VAL A 55 -2.99 1.26 7.25
N ARG A 56 -2.99 2.44 6.63
CA ARG A 56 -4.04 3.43 6.74
C ARG A 56 -4.64 3.65 5.36
N ALA A 57 -5.95 3.42 5.24
CA ALA A 57 -6.70 3.67 4.02
C ALA A 57 -7.53 4.95 4.15
N ALA A 58 -7.40 5.88 3.21
CA ALA A 58 -8.19 7.12 3.19
C ALA A 58 -8.84 7.36 1.83
N LEU A 59 -10.14 7.69 1.78
CA LEU A 59 -10.78 8.06 0.51
C LEU A 59 -10.14 9.32 -0.07
N LYS A 60 -9.40 9.17 -1.18
CA LYS A 60 -8.96 10.29 -2.01
C LYS A 60 -9.91 10.41 -3.19
N GLY A 61 -10.60 11.54 -3.30
CA GLY A 61 -11.60 11.82 -4.33
C GLY A 61 -11.07 11.98 -5.76
N LYS A 62 -9.99 11.30 -6.15
CA LYS A 62 -9.56 11.26 -7.56
C LYS A 62 -8.74 9.99 -7.83
N PRO A 63 -9.21 9.09 -8.70
CA PRO A 63 -8.40 7.98 -9.18
C PRO A 63 -7.41 8.57 -10.19
N ALA A 64 -6.16 8.75 -9.78
CA ALA A 64 -5.11 9.23 -10.68
C ALA A 64 -3.97 8.22 -10.74
N ALA A 65 -4.13 7.33 -11.72
CA ALA A 65 -3.13 6.56 -12.43
C ALA A 65 -2.42 5.41 -11.69
N PRO A 66 -2.42 4.18 -12.26
CA PRO A 66 -1.60 3.09 -11.75
C PRO A 66 -0.11 3.43 -11.92
N PRO A 67 0.75 3.22 -10.91
CA PRO A 67 2.18 3.18 -11.15
C PRO A 67 2.46 1.86 -11.88
N LYS A 68 2.58 1.92 -13.21
CA LYS A 68 3.22 0.84 -13.98
C LYS A 68 4.67 0.75 -13.50
N PRO A 69 5.09 -0.31 -12.77
CA PRO A 69 6.48 -0.42 -12.34
C PRO A 69 7.34 -0.87 -13.52
N ALA A 70 8.57 -0.34 -13.53
CA ALA A 70 9.74 -0.89 -14.22
C ALA A 70 9.79 -0.83 -15.76
N ALA A 71 10.67 0.05 -16.27
CA ALA A 71 11.96 -0.41 -16.78
C ALA A 71 12.95 0.76 -16.93
N PRO A 72 14.04 0.84 -16.14
CA PRO A 72 15.33 1.24 -16.67
C PRO A 72 16.00 -0.04 -17.23
N PRO A 73 16.54 0.00 -18.45
CA PRO A 73 17.98 0.24 -18.51
C PRO A 73 18.39 1.11 -19.69
N LYS A 74 19.38 1.94 -19.44
CA LYS A 74 20.21 2.62 -20.43
C LYS A 74 20.66 1.60 -21.49
N PRO A 75 20.47 1.81 -22.80
CA PRO A 75 21.47 1.32 -23.72
C PRO A 75 22.63 2.29 -23.59
N ALA A 76 23.74 1.79 -23.04
CA ALA A 76 25.04 2.38 -23.27
C ALA A 76 25.20 2.54 -24.79
N ARG A 77 25.10 3.77 -25.31
CA ARG A 77 25.65 4.09 -26.62
C ARG A 77 27.15 4.29 -26.44
N ALA A 78 27.84 3.18 -26.22
CA ALA A 78 29.24 3.03 -26.57
C ALA A 78 29.27 2.82 -28.10
N ALA A 79 29.48 3.89 -28.85
CA ALA A 79 29.96 3.87 -30.24
C ALA A 79 30.03 5.32 -30.76
N ALA A 80 31.20 5.93 -30.59
CA ALA A 80 31.80 6.93 -31.45
C ALA A 80 33.31 6.71 -31.22
N GLY A 81 34.10 6.30 -32.20
CA GLY A 81 34.16 6.83 -33.55
C GLY A 81 35.46 7.61 -33.62
#